data_AF-A0A6I2FPN6-F1
#
_entry.id   AF-A0A6I2FPN6-F1
#
_cell.length_a   1.000
_cell.length_b   1.000
_cell.length_c   1.000
_cell.angle_alpha   90.00
_cell.angle_beta   90.00
_cell.angle_gamma   90.00
#
_symmetry.space_group_name_H-M   'P 1'
#
loop_
_entity.id
_entity.type
_entity.pdbx_description
1 polymer ?
#
loop_
_entity_poly.entity_id
_entity_poly.type
_entity_poly.pdbx_seq_one_letter_code
_entity_poly.pdbx_strand_id
1 'polypeptide(L)'
;MAGNLASGETVPTGRRVAAWAVDFALITTFAVLLGVVTHYRITDYLSGWAELTGTGVWDVLQSNGDWGGAGKTFGLDVVHGVLVLIIEAFGALIVATFAYQFVGLAWKGRTFGKMLLDLRVRSVRGERDHLGRWQAARRAFAGTMTDVGIYSFACIALLAGSFFLSFLLWLTALVLLAANAFALLGASHRSLVDRFAGTAVVGTELYRKTWDAAKEQMQLPVIMDTVQLQQIRDSERIVQAREIGRNVGHRTARAAREAIASDSGQQAQRVVASAGKRAGAGLKSVYQKRRGSR
;
A
#
# COMPACT_ATOMS: atom_id res chain seq x y z
N MET A 1 -0.79 41.14 -12.75
CA MET A 1 0.26 40.36 -13.44
C MET A 1 -0.07 38.87 -13.33
N ALA A 2 -1.04 38.41 -14.12
CA ALA A 2 -1.34 37.00 -14.30
C ALA A 2 -0.62 36.56 -15.57
N GLY A 3 0.66 36.21 -15.43
CA GLY A 3 1.44 35.67 -16.54
C GLY A 3 0.78 34.38 -17.03
N ASN A 4 0.61 34.29 -18.35
CA ASN A 4 0.30 33.08 -19.08
C ASN A 4 1.24 31.95 -18.62
N LEU A 5 0.80 31.18 -17.63
CA LEU A 5 1.35 29.86 -17.37
C LEU A 5 0.94 29.05 -18.59
N ALA A 6 1.92 28.87 -19.48
CA ALA A 6 1.89 28.01 -20.64
C ALA A 6 1.01 26.79 -20.37
N SER A 7 0.21 26.42 -21.37
CA SER A 7 -0.65 25.24 -21.50
C SER A 7 0.06 23.96 -21.05
N GLY A 8 0.24 23.83 -19.74
CA GLY A 8 1.00 22.81 -19.06
C GLY A 8 0.15 21.57 -18.99
N GLU A 9 0.42 20.68 -19.93
CA GLU A 9 0.13 19.24 -19.94
C GLU A 9 -0.61 18.74 -18.70
N THR A 10 -1.91 18.57 -18.89
CA THR A 10 -2.80 18.03 -17.88
C THR A 10 -2.44 16.56 -17.69
N VAL A 11 -2.01 16.19 -16.48
CA VAL A 11 -1.80 14.77 -16.14
C VAL A 11 -3.12 14.02 -16.39
N PRO A 12 -3.13 12.92 -17.16
CA PRO A 12 -4.37 12.22 -17.50
C PRO A 12 -5.07 11.75 -16.23
N THR A 13 -6.37 12.04 -16.13
CA THR A 13 -7.22 11.78 -14.97
C THR A 13 -7.11 10.34 -14.46
N GLY A 14 -7.00 9.37 -15.39
CA GLY A 14 -6.87 7.95 -15.06
C GLY A 14 -5.66 7.62 -14.16
N ARG A 15 -4.52 8.31 -14.32
CA ARG A 15 -3.34 8.08 -13.46
C ARG A 15 -3.53 8.60 -12.05
N ARG A 16 -4.23 9.73 -11.90
CA ARG A 16 -4.52 10.30 -10.58
C ARG A 16 -5.45 9.38 -9.81
N VAL A 17 -6.49 8.88 -10.49
CA VAL A 17 -7.44 7.92 -9.93
C VAL A 17 -6.74 6.61 -9.56
N ALA A 18 -5.87 6.07 -10.43
CA ALA A 18 -5.13 4.84 -10.14
C ALA A 18 -4.16 5.00 -8.94
N ALA A 19 -3.45 6.13 -8.82
CA ALA A 19 -2.57 6.38 -7.68
C ALA A 19 -3.38 6.44 -6.37
N TRP A 20 -4.52 7.14 -6.41
CA TRP A 20 -5.42 7.22 -5.27
C TRP A 20 -5.99 5.85 -4.90
N ALA A 21 -6.41 5.05 -5.88
CA ALA A 21 -6.95 3.71 -5.65
C ALA A 21 -5.93 2.78 -4.99
N VAL A 22 -4.65 2.84 -5.40
CA VAL A 22 -3.57 2.07 -4.77
C VAL A 22 -3.35 2.50 -3.32
N ASP A 23 -3.27 3.81 -3.06
CA ASP A 23 -3.12 4.33 -1.70
C ASP A 23 -4.33 3.93 -0.82
N PHE A 24 -5.54 3.99 -1.36
CA PHE A 24 -6.77 3.59 -0.68
C PHE A 24 -6.84 2.09 -0.40
N ALA A 25 -6.44 1.25 -1.35
CA ALA A 25 -6.38 -0.20 -1.16
C ALA A 25 -5.39 -0.59 -0.06
N LEU A 26 -4.24 0.09 0.01
CA LEU A 26 -3.25 -0.12 1.07
C LEU A 26 -3.81 0.25 2.46
N ILE A 27 -4.47 1.40 2.58
CA ILE A 27 -5.13 1.82 3.83
C ILE A 27 -6.24 0.83 4.23
N THR A 28 -7.05 0.39 3.26
CA THR A 28 -8.12 -0.60 3.47
C THR A 28 -7.54 -1.92 3.98
N THR A 29 -6.41 -2.36 3.42
CA THR A 29 -5.72 -3.58 3.87
C THR A 29 -5.29 -3.44 5.34
N PHE A 30 -4.74 -2.30 5.73
CA PHE A 30 -4.40 -2.03 7.13
C PHE A 30 -5.63 -2.04 8.05
N ALA A 31 -6.75 -1.44 7.61
CA ALA A 31 -8.00 -1.45 8.37
C ALA A 31 -8.53 -2.88 8.59
N VAL A 32 -8.49 -3.73 7.56
CA VAL A 32 -8.89 -5.14 7.66
C VAL A 32 -7.97 -5.89 8.64
N LEU A 33 -6.65 -5.72 8.53
CA LEU A 33 -5.70 -6.36 9.46
C LEU A 33 -5.95 -5.93 10.91
N LEU A 34 -6.18 -4.63 11.16
CA LEU A 34 -6.54 -4.13 12.48
C LEU A 34 -7.87 -4.71 12.97
N GLY A 35 -8.87 -4.82 12.10
CA GLY A 35 -10.15 -5.44 12.41
C GLY A 35 -10.00 -6.91 12.83
N VAL A 36 -9.19 -7.68 12.10
CA VAL A 36 -8.87 -9.08 12.44
C VAL A 36 -8.16 -9.19 13.78
N VAL A 37 -7.14 -8.36 14.04
CA VAL A 37 -6.43 -8.35 15.33
C VAL A 37 -7.37 -7.97 16.47
N THR A 38 -8.22 -6.96 16.27
CA THR A 38 -9.20 -6.51 17.27
C THR A 38 -10.23 -7.59 17.55
N HIS A 39 -10.71 -8.28 16.52
CA HIS A 39 -11.59 -9.43 16.67
C HIS A 39 -10.95 -10.52 17.55
N TYR A 40 -9.70 -10.92 17.25
CA TYR A 40 -9.00 -11.90 18.08
C TYR A 40 -8.82 -11.43 19.53
N ARG A 41 -8.49 -10.14 19.75
CA ARG A 41 -8.38 -9.59 21.11
C ARG A 41 -9.72 -9.61 21.86
N ILE A 42 -10.82 -9.32 21.17
CA ILE A 42 -12.17 -9.38 21.76
C ILE A 42 -12.53 -10.84 22.08
N THR A 43 -12.29 -11.77 21.17
CA THR A 43 -12.57 -13.19 21.41
C THR A 43 -11.73 -13.75 22.56
N ASP A 44 -10.45 -13.41 22.60
CA ASP A 44 -9.54 -13.80 23.70
C ASP A 44 -10.02 -13.22 25.04
N TYR A 45 -10.32 -11.92 25.08
CA TYR A 45 -10.90 -11.26 26.24
C TYR A 45 -12.17 -11.99 26.70
N LEU A 46 -13.16 -12.17 25.81
CA LEU A 46 -14.43 -12.84 26.12
C LEU A 46 -14.26 -14.30 26.52
N SER A 47 -13.26 -15.01 25.98
CA SER A 47 -12.99 -16.41 26.34
C SER A 47 -12.47 -16.55 27.77
N GLY A 48 -11.63 -15.62 28.22
CA GLY A 48 -11.20 -15.56 29.63
C GLY A 48 -12.38 -15.34 30.58
N TRP A 49 -13.38 -14.56 30.15
CA TRP A 49 -14.62 -14.39 30.90
C TRP A 49 -15.52 -15.63 30.89
N ALA A 50 -15.60 -16.35 29.76
CA ALA A 50 -16.40 -17.57 29.66
C ALA A 50 -15.94 -18.63 30.67
N GLU A 51 -14.63 -18.76 30.88
CA GLU A 51 -14.05 -19.65 31.89
C GLU A 51 -14.41 -19.21 33.32
N LEU A 52 -14.42 -17.90 33.59
CA LEU A 52 -14.84 -17.33 34.88
C LEU A 52 -16.34 -17.49 35.15
N THR A 53 -17.18 -17.39 34.11
CA THR A 53 -18.62 -17.64 34.24
C THR A 53 -18.93 -19.11 34.50
N GLY A 54 -18.09 -20.06 34.08
CA GLY A 54 -18.24 -21.47 34.45
C GLY A 54 -18.22 -21.69 35.98
N THR A 55 -17.42 -20.89 36.70
CA THR A 55 -17.35 -20.88 38.16
C THR A 55 -18.31 -19.88 38.82
N GLY A 56 -18.56 -18.73 38.19
CA GLY A 56 -19.37 -17.64 38.75
C GLY A 56 -20.87 -17.73 38.48
N VAL A 57 -21.31 -18.42 37.42
CA VAL A 57 -22.75 -18.63 37.14
C VAL A 57 -23.42 -19.40 38.28
N TRP A 58 -22.69 -20.30 38.94
CA TRP A 58 -23.19 -21.01 40.12
C TRP A 58 -23.29 -20.12 41.36
N ASP A 59 -22.34 -19.22 41.58
CA ASP A 59 -22.42 -18.21 42.66
C ASP A 59 -23.55 -17.19 42.41
N VAL A 60 -23.76 -16.80 41.15
CA VAL A 60 -24.86 -15.91 40.74
C VAL A 60 -26.23 -16.62 40.88
N LEU A 61 -26.30 -17.93 40.61
CA LEU A 61 -27.50 -18.74 40.86
C LEU A 61 -27.77 -18.95 42.36
N GLN A 62 -26.73 -19.02 43.21
CA GLN A 62 -26.87 -19.14 44.67
C GLN A 62 -27.12 -17.80 45.38
N SER A 63 -26.82 -16.68 44.73
CA SER A 63 -27.06 -15.33 45.26
C SER A 63 -28.55 -14.92 45.19
N ASN A 64 -29.40 -15.58 45.98
CA ASN A 64 -30.75 -15.15 46.44
C ASN A 64 -31.46 -13.98 45.73
N GLY A 65 -31.61 -14.02 44.40
CA GLY A 65 -32.55 -13.16 43.68
C GLY A 65 -32.12 -11.72 43.35
N ASP A 66 -30.91 -11.25 43.67
CA ASP A 66 -30.44 -9.91 43.26
C ASP A 66 -29.80 -9.91 41.87
N TRP A 67 -30.60 -10.27 40.87
CA TRP A 67 -30.20 -10.32 39.45
C TRP A 67 -30.01 -8.93 38.83
N GLY A 68 -30.63 -7.89 39.41
CA GLY A 68 -30.72 -6.56 38.82
C GLY A 68 -29.46 -5.72 38.98
N GLY A 69 -28.77 -5.84 40.11
CA GLY A 69 -27.57 -5.05 40.41
C GLY A 69 -26.30 -5.64 39.81
N ALA A 70 -25.98 -6.88 40.17
CA ALA A 70 -24.73 -7.55 39.80
C ALA A 70 -24.62 -7.82 38.30
N GLY A 71 -25.71 -8.23 37.65
CA GLY A 71 -25.71 -8.45 36.19
C GLY A 71 -25.52 -7.17 35.38
N LYS A 72 -26.01 -6.03 35.90
CA LYS A 72 -25.89 -4.73 35.23
C LYS A 72 -24.48 -4.17 35.33
N THR A 73 -23.85 -4.22 36.49
CA THR A 73 -22.45 -3.79 36.65
C THR A 73 -21.50 -4.71 35.89
N PHE A 74 -21.74 -6.02 35.91
CA PHE A 74 -20.98 -7.01 35.16
C PHE A 74 -21.04 -6.79 33.64
N GLY A 75 -22.25 -6.64 33.09
CA GLY A 75 -22.43 -6.39 31.66
C GLY A 75 -21.81 -5.08 31.20
N LEU A 76 -21.88 -4.03 32.04
CA LEU A 76 -21.28 -2.73 31.73
C LEU A 76 -19.75 -2.80 31.64
N ASP A 77 -19.10 -3.56 32.51
CA ASP A 77 -17.63 -3.67 32.52
C ASP A 77 -17.10 -4.40 31.27
N VAL A 78 -17.74 -5.52 30.90
CA VAL A 78 -17.40 -6.26 29.67
C VAL A 78 -17.62 -5.40 28.43
N VAL A 79 -18.77 -4.71 28.35
CA VAL A 79 -19.06 -3.80 27.24
C VAL A 79 -18.01 -2.68 27.19
N HIS A 80 -17.65 -2.09 28.33
CA HIS A 80 -16.64 -1.05 28.38
C HIS A 80 -15.28 -1.55 27.87
N GLY A 81 -14.83 -2.73 28.30
CA GLY A 81 -13.60 -3.36 27.82
C GLY A 81 -13.59 -3.57 26.30
N VAL A 82 -14.68 -4.09 25.74
CA VAL A 82 -14.82 -4.26 24.29
C VAL A 82 -14.81 -2.92 23.56
N LEU A 83 -15.50 -1.91 24.08
CA LEU A 83 -15.51 -0.56 23.50
C LEU A 83 -14.11 0.06 23.47
N VAL A 84 -13.33 -0.08 24.55
CA VAL A 84 -11.94 0.40 24.60
C VAL A 84 -11.09 -0.26 23.51
N LEU A 85 -11.18 -1.58 23.31
CA LEU A 85 -10.46 -2.29 22.26
C LEU A 85 -10.80 -1.78 20.85
N ILE A 86 -12.07 -1.48 20.59
CA ILE A 86 -12.52 -0.95 19.31
C ILE A 86 -12.02 0.49 19.11
N ILE A 87 -12.07 1.33 20.15
CA ILE A 87 -11.55 2.71 20.11
C ILE A 87 -10.04 2.72 19.86
N GLU A 88 -9.29 1.84 20.53
CA GLU A 88 -7.85 1.65 20.28
C GLU A 88 -7.57 1.30 18.81
N ALA A 89 -8.38 0.42 18.20
CA ALA A 89 -8.22 0.02 16.81
C ALA A 89 -8.44 1.19 15.84
N PHE A 90 -9.47 2.01 16.05
CA PHE A 90 -9.70 3.23 15.27
C PHE A 90 -8.56 4.24 15.47
N GLY A 91 -8.10 4.44 16.71
CA GLY A 91 -6.96 5.29 17.01
C GLY A 91 -5.68 4.82 16.29
N ALA A 92 -5.41 3.52 16.33
CA ALA A 92 -4.28 2.91 15.63
C ALA A 92 -4.39 3.09 14.11
N LEU A 93 -5.58 2.95 13.52
CA LEU A 93 -5.81 3.17 12.10
C LEU A 93 -5.51 4.61 11.67
N ILE A 94 -5.95 5.60 12.45
CA ILE A 94 -5.66 7.02 12.21
C ILE A 94 -4.15 7.26 12.26
N VAL A 95 -3.49 6.79 13.31
CA VAL A 95 -2.04 6.97 13.50
C VAL A 95 -1.24 6.30 12.39
N ALA A 96 -1.59 5.06 12.02
CA ALA A 96 -0.93 4.32 10.95
C ALA A 96 -1.09 5.01 9.59
N THR A 97 -2.29 5.50 9.28
CA THR A 97 -2.57 6.24 8.03
C THR A 97 -1.79 7.55 7.99
N PHE A 98 -1.77 8.30 9.09
CA PHE A 98 -0.98 9.52 9.21
C PHE A 98 0.51 9.24 9.04
N ALA A 99 1.06 8.24 9.73
CA ALA A 99 2.46 7.86 9.62
C ALA A 99 2.83 7.45 8.20
N TYR A 100 1.98 6.65 7.54
CA TYR A 100 2.15 6.27 6.14
C TYR A 100 2.23 7.50 5.22
N GLN A 101 1.23 8.41 5.31
CA GLN A 101 1.20 9.61 4.48
C GLN A 101 2.38 10.54 4.78
N PHE A 102 2.71 10.73 6.06
CA PHE A 102 3.80 11.59 6.50
C PHE A 102 5.16 11.06 6.05
N VAL A 103 5.46 9.78 6.26
CA VAL A 103 6.73 9.17 5.84
C VAL A 103 6.89 9.23 4.33
N GLY A 104 5.83 8.92 3.56
CA GLY A 104 5.88 9.05 2.10
C GLY A 104 6.20 10.47 1.63
N LEU A 105 5.52 11.47 2.22
CA LEU A 105 5.74 12.88 1.89
C LEU A 105 7.09 13.41 2.39
N ALA A 106 7.54 13.00 3.58
CA ALA A 106 8.77 13.49 4.18
C ALA A 106 10.04 12.89 3.56
N TRP A 107 10.01 11.61 3.15
CA TRP A 107 11.18 10.95 2.56
C TRP A 107 11.31 11.17 1.06
N LYS A 108 10.25 10.93 0.29
CA LYS A 108 10.32 10.95 -1.18
C LYS A 108 9.52 12.07 -1.82
N GLY A 109 8.76 12.83 -1.03
CA GLY A 109 7.79 13.82 -1.54
C GLY A 109 6.59 13.16 -2.24
N ARG A 110 6.37 11.85 -2.04
CA ARG A 110 5.41 11.02 -2.80
C ARG A 110 4.90 9.87 -1.93
N THR A 111 3.59 9.59 -1.99
CA THR A 111 2.99 8.36 -1.42
C THR A 111 3.31 7.16 -2.32
N PHE A 112 3.09 5.92 -1.86
CA PHE A 112 3.44 4.71 -2.60
C PHE A 112 2.72 4.63 -3.96
N GLY A 113 1.41 4.91 -4.00
CA GLY A 113 0.64 4.95 -5.24
C GLY A 113 1.14 6.03 -6.20
N LYS A 114 1.55 7.19 -5.67
CA LYS A 114 2.16 8.27 -6.47
C LYS A 114 3.56 7.93 -6.95
N MET A 115 4.32 7.13 -6.20
CA MET A 115 5.62 6.63 -6.63
C MET A 115 5.47 5.64 -7.79
N LEU A 116 4.51 4.71 -7.71
CA LEU A 116 4.23 3.72 -8.76
C LEU A 116 3.83 4.36 -10.09
N LEU A 117 3.12 5.49 -10.06
CA LEU A 117 2.63 6.18 -11.27
C LEU A 117 3.44 7.44 -11.62
N ASP A 118 4.62 7.60 -11.01
CA ASP A 118 5.54 8.73 -11.21
C ASP A 118 4.85 10.11 -11.10
N LEU A 119 4.07 10.31 -10.04
CA LEU A 119 3.45 11.59 -9.70
C LEU A 119 4.22 12.27 -8.58
N ARG A 120 4.52 13.56 -8.71
CA ARG A 120 5.27 14.33 -7.70
C ARG A 120 4.44 15.50 -7.15
N VAL A 121 4.53 15.71 -5.84
CA VAL A 121 3.90 16.88 -5.18
C VAL A 121 4.93 17.98 -5.08
N ARG A 122 4.63 19.17 -5.60
CA ARG A 122 5.48 20.37 -5.49
C ARG A 122 4.81 21.44 -4.63
N SER A 123 5.63 22.23 -3.94
CA SER A 123 5.21 23.46 -3.27
C SER A 123 4.85 24.53 -4.31
N VAL A 124 3.74 25.25 -4.11
CA VAL A 124 3.38 26.40 -4.99
C VAL A 124 4.18 27.66 -4.63
N ARG A 125 4.77 27.70 -3.43
CA ARG A 125 5.24 28.94 -2.80
C ARG A 125 6.76 29.05 -2.62
N GLY A 126 7.54 28.10 -3.14
CA GLY A 126 9.00 28.14 -3.00
C GLY A 126 9.73 27.44 -4.15
N GLU A 127 10.84 28.05 -4.57
CA GLU A 127 11.79 27.57 -5.60
C GLU A 127 12.50 26.24 -5.23
N ARG A 128 12.32 25.76 -4.00
CA ARG A 128 12.96 24.52 -3.52
C ARG A 128 12.11 23.31 -3.92
N ASP A 129 12.75 22.34 -4.55
CA ASP A 129 12.15 21.11 -5.10
C ASP A 129 11.64 20.10 -4.01
N HIS A 130 11.65 20.50 -2.73
CA HIS A 130 11.26 19.67 -1.58
C HIS A 130 10.24 20.38 -0.69
N LEU A 131 9.21 19.65 -0.24
CA LEU A 131 8.29 20.14 0.79
C LEU A 131 8.99 20.23 2.14
N GLY A 132 8.79 21.32 2.87
CA GLY A 132 9.24 21.41 4.26
C GLY A 132 8.55 20.36 5.13
N ARG A 133 9.24 19.83 6.15
CA ARG A 133 8.69 18.80 7.07
C ARG A 133 7.32 19.18 7.64
N TRP A 134 7.14 20.45 8.00
CA TRP A 134 5.88 20.98 8.51
C TRP A 134 4.75 20.97 7.48
N GLN A 135 5.05 21.31 6.21
CA GLN A 135 4.06 21.26 5.13
C GLN A 135 3.67 19.82 4.80
N ALA A 136 4.64 18.90 4.81
CA ALA A 136 4.38 17.47 4.66
C ALA A 136 3.48 16.94 5.79
N ALA A 137 3.74 17.32 7.04
CA ALA A 137 2.91 16.97 8.20
C ALA A 137 1.48 17.50 8.07
N ARG A 138 1.30 18.79 7.75
CA ARG A 138 -0.03 19.38 7.56
C ARG A 138 -0.82 18.71 6.43
N ARG A 139 -0.14 18.39 5.32
CA ARG A 139 -0.78 17.69 4.21
C ARG A 139 -1.17 16.26 4.59
N ALA A 140 -0.28 15.53 5.25
CA ALA A 140 -0.55 14.17 5.74
C ALA A 140 -1.71 14.17 6.75
N PHE A 141 -1.76 15.17 7.64
CA PHE A 141 -2.84 15.32 8.60
C PHE A 141 -4.18 15.58 7.90
N ALA A 142 -4.22 16.55 6.98
CA ALA A 142 -5.43 16.86 6.22
C ALA A 142 -5.93 15.65 5.42
N GLY A 143 -5.02 14.96 4.71
CA GLY A 143 -5.33 13.72 4.00
C GLY A 143 -5.89 12.65 4.93
N THR A 144 -5.21 12.38 6.04
CA THR A 144 -5.67 11.38 7.03
C THR A 144 -7.05 11.71 7.60
N MET A 145 -7.30 12.98 7.93
CA MET A 145 -8.60 13.41 8.47
C MET A 145 -9.72 13.26 7.45
N THR A 146 -9.46 13.63 6.19
CA THR A 146 -10.41 13.47 5.09
C THR A 146 -10.66 12.01 4.73
N ASP A 147 -9.62 11.18 4.71
CA ASP A 147 -9.71 9.79 4.23
C ASP A 147 -10.33 8.86 5.29
N VAL A 148 -9.88 8.96 6.56
CA VAL A 148 -10.22 7.98 7.60
C VAL A 148 -10.55 8.60 8.95
N GLY A 149 -9.96 9.75 9.29
CA GLY A 149 -10.07 10.34 10.62
C GLY A 149 -11.49 10.72 11.00
N ILE A 150 -12.19 11.49 10.17
CA ILE A 150 -13.56 11.95 10.49
C ILE A 150 -14.53 10.78 10.57
N TYR A 151 -14.41 9.78 9.69
CA TYR A 151 -15.20 8.56 9.77
C TYR A 151 -14.91 7.78 11.06
N SER A 152 -13.64 7.64 11.44
CA SER A 152 -13.26 6.98 12.69
C SER A 152 -13.78 7.72 13.92
N PHE A 153 -13.74 9.05 13.93
CA PHE A 153 -14.35 9.86 14.99
C PHE A 153 -15.88 9.69 15.04
N ALA A 154 -16.54 9.56 13.89
CA ALA A 154 -17.97 9.25 13.85
C ALA A 154 -18.25 7.91 14.54
N CYS A 155 -17.49 6.85 14.21
CA CYS A 155 -17.60 5.54 14.85
C CYS A 155 -17.33 5.61 16.36
N ILE A 156 -16.27 6.32 16.79
CA ILE A 156 -15.97 6.49 18.22
C ILE A 156 -17.10 7.25 18.94
N ALA A 157 -17.65 8.31 18.33
CA ALA A 157 -18.78 9.04 18.88
C ALA A 157 -20.04 8.16 19.00
N LEU A 158 -20.28 7.26 18.03
CA LEU A 158 -21.36 6.29 18.06
C LEU A 158 -21.19 5.32 19.23
N LEU A 159 -19.97 4.79 19.41
CA LEU A 159 -19.60 3.88 20.48
C LEU A 159 -19.69 4.53 21.86
N ALA A 160 -19.45 5.85 21.94
CA ALA A 160 -19.65 6.64 23.15
C ALA A 160 -21.13 6.98 23.44
N GLY A 161 -22.07 6.56 22.58
CA GLY A 161 -23.51 6.81 22.73
C GLY A 161 -23.99 8.16 22.18
N SER A 162 -23.12 8.94 21.53
CA SER A 162 -23.47 10.24 20.95
C SER A 162 -23.97 10.09 19.50
N PHE A 163 -25.19 9.57 19.33
CA PHE A 163 -25.77 9.26 18.02
C PHE A 163 -25.83 10.47 17.08
N PHE A 164 -26.26 11.64 17.59
CA PHE A 164 -26.38 12.85 16.76
C PHE A 164 -25.01 13.35 16.28
N LEU A 165 -24.01 13.39 17.16
CA LEU A 165 -22.65 13.78 16.80
C LEU A 165 -22.03 12.80 15.79
N SER A 166 -22.21 11.50 16.02
CA SER A 166 -21.81 10.46 15.07
C SER A 166 -22.42 10.68 13.69
N PHE A 167 -23.73 10.93 13.64
CA PHE A 167 -24.42 11.16 12.37
C PHE A 167 -23.89 12.41 11.65
N LEU A 168 -23.65 13.50 12.38
CA LEU A 168 -23.10 14.73 11.81
C LEU A 168 -21.68 14.53 11.28
N LEU A 169 -20.83 13.82 12.02
CA LEU A 169 -19.46 13.49 11.60
C LEU A 169 -19.46 12.55 10.39
N TRP A 170 -20.35 11.58 10.35
CA TRP A 170 -20.52 10.67 9.22
C TRP A 170 -20.96 11.42 7.95
N LEU A 171 -21.95 12.31 8.05
CA LEU A 171 -22.33 13.18 6.93
C LEU A 171 -21.17 14.06 6.46
N THR A 172 -20.42 14.63 7.41
CA THR A 172 -19.23 15.43 7.11
C THR A 172 -18.18 14.61 6.36
N ALA A 173 -17.94 13.36 6.77
CA ALA A 173 -17.03 12.44 6.08
C ALA A 173 -17.49 12.16 4.64
N LEU A 174 -18.78 11.89 4.43
CA LEU A 174 -19.34 11.66 3.09
C LEU A 174 -19.20 12.89 2.19
N VAL A 175 -19.50 14.09 2.71
CA VAL A 175 -19.36 15.34 1.96
C VAL A 175 -17.90 15.57 1.57
N LEU A 176 -16.95 15.34 2.48
CA LEU A 176 -15.53 15.51 2.19
C LEU A 176 -15.01 14.47 1.19
N LEU A 177 -15.44 13.21 1.32
CA LEU A 177 -15.09 12.15 0.38
C LEU A 177 -15.65 12.46 -1.02
N ALA A 178 -16.91 12.88 -1.10
CA ALA A 178 -17.54 13.30 -2.35
C ALA A 178 -16.80 14.50 -2.94
N ALA A 179 -16.52 15.54 -2.16
CA ALA A 179 -15.78 16.70 -2.63
C ALA A 179 -14.36 16.34 -3.13
N ASN A 180 -13.70 15.38 -2.48
CA ASN A 180 -12.40 14.86 -2.92
C ASN A 180 -12.52 14.05 -4.22
N ALA A 181 -13.54 13.20 -4.35
CA ALA A 181 -13.84 12.44 -5.56
C ALA A 181 -14.20 13.35 -6.75
N PHE A 182 -15.02 14.38 -6.53
CA PHE A 182 -15.34 15.39 -7.53
C PHE A 182 -14.10 16.19 -7.94
N ALA A 183 -13.20 16.51 -7.01
CA ALA A 183 -11.95 17.16 -7.34
C ALA A 183 -11.00 16.27 -8.15
N LEU A 184 -11.09 14.94 -8.02
CA LEU A 184 -10.35 13.98 -8.84
C LEU A 184 -10.92 13.86 -10.27
N LEU A 185 -12.24 13.95 -10.42
CA LEU A 185 -12.94 13.82 -11.71
C LEU A 185 -13.05 15.14 -12.48
N GLY A 186 -13.09 16.26 -11.77
CA GLY A 186 -13.28 17.58 -12.35
C GLY A 186 -12.03 18.11 -13.06
N ALA A 187 -12.24 18.97 -14.06
CA ALA A 187 -11.17 19.69 -14.77
C ALA A 187 -10.39 20.68 -13.88
N SER A 188 -10.77 20.85 -12.61
CA SER A 188 -10.08 21.76 -11.69
C SER A 188 -8.76 21.15 -11.23
N HIS A 189 -7.65 21.75 -11.64
CA HIS A 189 -6.29 21.23 -11.40
C HIS A 189 -5.81 21.22 -9.94
N ARG A 190 -6.64 21.58 -8.95
CA ARG A 190 -6.25 21.66 -7.54
C ARG A 190 -7.31 21.03 -6.64
N SER A 191 -6.95 19.93 -5.98
CA SER A 191 -7.81 19.32 -4.96
C SER A 191 -7.99 20.26 -3.76
N LEU A 192 -9.06 20.10 -2.97
CA LEU A 192 -9.25 20.88 -1.75
C LEU A 192 -8.05 20.73 -0.79
N VAL A 193 -7.53 19.51 -0.69
CA VAL A 193 -6.32 19.21 0.09
C VAL A 193 -5.12 19.97 -0.44
N ASP A 194 -4.98 20.09 -1.76
CA ASP A 194 -3.91 20.87 -2.39
C ASP A 194 -4.02 22.36 -2.05
N ARG A 195 -5.25 22.91 -2.02
CA ARG A 195 -5.51 24.30 -1.63
C ARG A 195 -5.21 24.54 -0.15
N PHE A 196 -5.67 23.66 0.74
CA PHE A 196 -5.40 23.76 2.18
C PHE A 196 -3.91 23.63 2.53
N ALA A 197 -3.19 22.77 1.79
CA ALA A 197 -1.76 22.57 2.00
C ALA A 197 -0.88 23.59 1.25
N GLY A 198 -1.42 24.39 0.32
CA GLY A 198 -0.64 25.31 -0.51
C GLY A 198 0.29 24.60 -1.49
N THR A 199 -0.13 23.43 -1.98
CA THR A 199 0.68 22.51 -2.79
C THR A 199 0.01 22.26 -4.14
N ALA A 200 0.77 21.86 -5.16
CA ALA A 200 0.23 21.45 -6.45
C ALA A 200 0.85 20.11 -6.86
N VAL A 201 0.02 19.21 -7.39
CA VAL A 201 0.50 17.95 -7.97
C VAL A 201 0.90 18.21 -9.42
N VAL A 202 2.16 17.98 -9.74
CA VAL A 202 2.72 18.17 -11.09
C VAL A 202 3.22 16.81 -11.58
N GLY A 203 2.94 16.47 -12.84
CA GLY A 203 3.53 15.28 -13.47
C GLY A 203 5.05 15.44 -13.58
N THR A 204 5.83 14.40 -13.32
CA THR A 204 7.27 14.45 -13.56
C THR A 204 7.55 14.37 -15.07
N GLU A 205 8.54 15.15 -15.52
CA GLU A 205 9.00 15.15 -16.91
C GLU A 205 9.60 13.83 -17.39
N LEU A 206 9.85 12.87 -16.50
CA LEU A 206 10.45 11.58 -16.85
C LEU A 206 9.56 10.80 -17.83
N TYR A 207 8.25 10.76 -17.58
CA TYR A 207 7.33 10.11 -18.49
C TYR A 207 7.22 10.84 -19.82
N ARG A 208 7.31 12.18 -19.79
CA ARG A 208 7.36 13.00 -21.01
C ARG A 208 8.60 12.68 -21.81
N LYS A 209 9.79 12.60 -21.19
CA LYS A 209 11.00 12.16 -21.88
C LYS A 209 10.87 10.77 -22.48
N THR A 210 10.25 9.82 -21.78
CA THR A 210 10.05 8.47 -22.35
C THR A 210 8.96 8.42 -23.42
N TRP A 211 7.93 9.25 -23.31
CA TRP A 211 6.84 9.33 -24.28
C TRP A 211 7.26 10.11 -25.53
N ASP A 212 8.01 11.19 -25.36
CA ASP A 212 8.63 11.95 -26.45
C ASP A 212 9.70 11.09 -27.13
N ALA A 213 10.51 10.33 -26.39
CA ALA A 213 11.42 9.34 -26.99
C ALA A 213 10.66 8.22 -27.75
N ALA A 214 9.54 7.73 -27.20
CA ALA A 214 8.69 6.75 -27.88
C ALA A 214 7.96 7.34 -29.10
N LYS A 215 7.57 8.62 -29.03
CA LYS A 215 6.92 9.35 -30.11
C LYS A 215 7.91 9.74 -31.19
N GLU A 216 9.15 10.07 -30.87
CA GLU A 216 10.26 10.20 -31.82
C GLU A 216 10.56 8.86 -32.50
N GLN A 217 10.48 7.74 -31.77
CA GLN A 217 10.55 6.42 -32.37
C GLN A 217 9.36 6.09 -33.30
N MET A 218 8.16 6.65 -33.05
CA MET A 218 6.99 6.46 -33.91
C MET A 218 6.86 7.51 -35.04
N GLN A 219 7.45 8.70 -34.87
CA GLN A 219 7.45 9.79 -35.85
C GLN A 219 8.69 9.80 -36.74
N LEU A 220 9.66 8.92 -36.47
CA LEU A 220 10.55 8.47 -37.53
C LEU A 220 9.66 8.09 -38.72
N PRO A 221 9.79 8.78 -39.87
CA PRO A 221 9.01 8.45 -41.03
C PRO A 221 9.15 6.96 -41.22
N VAL A 222 8.02 6.31 -41.42
CA VAL A 222 7.94 5.00 -42.01
C VAL A 222 8.66 5.12 -43.37
N ILE A 223 9.99 5.05 -43.36
CA ILE A 223 10.80 4.65 -44.50
C ILE A 223 10.66 3.12 -44.58
N MET A 224 9.41 2.64 -44.58
CA MET A 224 9.05 1.33 -45.11
C MET A 224 8.90 1.50 -46.62
N ASP A 225 10.02 1.72 -47.30
CA ASP A 225 10.05 1.39 -48.73
C ASP A 225 11.45 1.07 -49.26
N THR A 226 12.53 1.42 -48.55
CA THR A 226 13.90 1.06 -48.99
C THR A 226 14.61 0.08 -48.07
N VAL A 227 14.36 0.13 -46.75
CA VAL A 227 15.01 -0.80 -45.80
C VAL A 227 14.35 -2.18 -45.81
N GLN A 228 13.06 -2.30 -46.08
CA GLN A 228 12.39 -3.61 -46.15
C GLN A 228 12.79 -4.42 -47.38
N LEU A 229 13.09 -3.79 -48.53
CA LEU A 229 13.61 -4.51 -49.71
C LEU A 229 15.05 -5.00 -49.49
N GLN A 230 15.86 -4.27 -48.72
CA GLN A 230 17.20 -4.72 -48.30
C GLN A 230 17.13 -5.82 -47.22
N GLN A 231 16.20 -5.73 -46.27
CA GLN A 231 15.95 -6.78 -45.28
C GLN A 231 15.37 -8.06 -45.87
N ILE A 232 14.57 -7.98 -46.95
CA ILE A 232 14.10 -9.18 -47.66
C ILE A 232 15.28 -9.85 -48.38
N ARG A 233 16.24 -9.09 -48.93
CA ARG A 233 17.48 -9.64 -49.51
C ARG A 233 18.43 -10.21 -48.45
N ASP A 234 18.46 -9.66 -47.23
CA ASP A 234 19.23 -10.20 -46.10
C ASP A 234 18.52 -11.33 -45.34
N SER A 235 17.23 -11.57 -45.59
CA SER A 235 16.47 -12.65 -44.94
C SER A 235 16.94 -14.05 -45.38
N GLU A 236 17.56 -14.19 -46.56
CA GLU A 236 18.22 -15.42 -46.99
C GLU A 236 19.45 -15.76 -46.11
N ARG A 237 20.14 -14.75 -45.57
CA ARG A 237 21.27 -14.94 -44.63
C ARG A 237 20.80 -15.32 -43.23
N ILE A 238 19.60 -14.91 -42.83
CA ILE A 238 19.02 -15.27 -41.52
C ILE A 238 18.57 -16.74 -41.51
N VAL A 239 18.13 -17.29 -42.64
CA VAL A 239 17.86 -18.74 -42.76
C VAL A 239 19.16 -19.55 -42.61
N GLN A 240 20.26 -19.11 -43.23
CA GLN A 240 21.59 -19.72 -43.05
C GLN A 240 22.13 -19.60 -41.62
N ALA A 241 21.97 -18.43 -40.98
CA ALA A 241 22.40 -18.21 -39.59
C ALA A 241 21.60 -19.08 -38.60
N ARG A 242 20.31 -19.34 -38.88
CA ARG A 242 19.47 -20.23 -38.06
C ARG A 242 19.90 -21.69 -38.16
N GLU A 243 20.46 -22.10 -39.28
CA GLU A 243 21.00 -23.44 -39.51
C GLU A 243 22.37 -23.63 -38.83
N ILE A 244 23.24 -22.60 -38.88
CA ILE A 244 24.50 -22.56 -38.13
C ILE A 244 24.20 -22.56 -36.61
N GLY A 245 23.23 -21.77 -36.16
CA GLY A 245 22.82 -21.72 -34.75
C GLY A 245 22.27 -23.03 -34.21
N ARG A 246 21.52 -23.80 -35.02
CA ARG A 246 21.05 -25.15 -34.64
C ARG A 246 22.22 -26.13 -34.47
N ASN A 247 23.20 -26.10 -35.35
CA ASN A 247 24.37 -26.98 -35.28
C ASN A 247 25.29 -26.65 -34.09
N VAL A 248 25.43 -25.36 -33.77
CA VAL A 248 26.16 -24.93 -32.56
C VAL A 248 25.38 -25.34 -31.30
N GLY A 249 24.06 -25.15 -31.26
CA GLY A 249 23.21 -25.54 -30.14
C GLY A 249 23.29 -27.04 -29.80
N HIS A 250 23.34 -27.91 -30.82
CA HIS A 250 23.50 -29.36 -30.60
C HIS A 250 24.87 -29.75 -30.05
N ARG A 251 25.94 -29.04 -30.44
CA ARG A 251 27.29 -29.28 -29.90
C ARG A 251 27.41 -28.78 -28.46
N THR A 252 26.87 -27.61 -28.15
CA THR A 252 26.89 -27.04 -26.80
C THR A 252 26.04 -27.84 -25.83
N ALA A 253 24.88 -28.34 -26.27
CA ALA A 253 24.02 -29.19 -25.44
C ALA A 253 24.65 -30.55 -25.13
N ARG A 254 25.43 -31.14 -26.05
CA ARG A 254 26.19 -32.38 -25.79
C ARG A 254 27.37 -32.12 -24.85
N ALA A 255 28.16 -31.08 -25.10
CA ALA A 255 29.26 -30.69 -24.21
C ALA A 255 28.78 -30.37 -22.78
N ALA A 256 27.62 -29.72 -22.63
CA ALA A 256 27.03 -29.45 -21.31
C ALA A 256 26.57 -30.75 -20.61
N ARG A 257 25.99 -31.71 -21.33
CA ARG A 257 25.59 -33.01 -20.76
C ARG A 257 26.80 -33.85 -20.36
N GLU A 258 27.87 -33.84 -21.16
CA GLU A 258 29.13 -34.53 -20.86
C GLU A 258 29.85 -33.88 -19.67
N ALA A 259 29.82 -32.55 -19.56
CA ALA A 259 30.35 -31.84 -18.40
C ALA A 259 29.57 -32.16 -17.12
N ILE A 260 28.25 -32.30 -17.19
CA ILE A 260 27.39 -32.71 -16.06
C ILE A 260 27.62 -34.17 -15.68
N ALA A 261 27.91 -35.04 -16.66
CA ALA A 261 28.20 -36.46 -16.43
C ALA A 261 29.63 -36.71 -15.90
N SER A 262 30.55 -35.75 -16.04
CA SER A 262 31.92 -35.87 -15.56
C SER A 262 32.02 -35.87 -14.03
N ASP A 263 33.05 -36.53 -13.49
CA ASP A 263 33.29 -36.64 -12.05
C ASP A 263 33.43 -35.28 -11.35
N SER A 264 33.88 -34.24 -12.08
CA SER A 264 33.95 -32.86 -11.59
C SER A 264 32.56 -32.22 -11.46
N GLY A 265 31.62 -32.57 -12.34
CA GLY A 265 30.20 -32.17 -12.24
C GLY A 265 29.51 -32.78 -11.02
N GLN A 266 29.82 -34.05 -10.70
CA GLN A 266 29.33 -34.69 -9.48
C GLN A 266 29.95 -34.08 -8.21
N GLN A 267 31.23 -33.70 -8.22
CA GLN A 267 31.85 -32.97 -7.10
C GLN A 267 31.21 -31.59 -6.90
N ALA A 268 30.95 -30.84 -7.98
CA ALA A 268 30.27 -29.55 -7.89
C ALA A 268 28.87 -29.67 -7.30
N GLN A 269 28.08 -30.68 -7.70
CA GLN A 269 26.77 -30.94 -7.10
C GLN A 269 26.87 -31.33 -5.62
N ARG A 270 27.88 -32.11 -5.21
CA ARG A 270 28.10 -32.45 -3.79
C ARG A 270 28.47 -31.22 -2.96
N VAL A 271 29.29 -30.32 -3.50
CA VAL A 271 29.65 -29.05 -2.83
C VAL A 271 28.40 -28.17 -2.66
N VAL A 272 27.60 -27.99 -3.71
CA VAL A 272 26.36 -27.20 -3.67
C VAL A 272 25.34 -27.81 -2.71
N ALA A 273 25.15 -29.13 -2.72
CA ALA A 273 24.24 -29.83 -1.80
C ALA A 273 24.70 -29.71 -0.33
N SER A 274 26.01 -29.76 -0.08
CA SER A 274 26.56 -29.60 1.27
C SER A 274 26.47 -28.15 1.79
N ALA A 275 26.63 -27.17 0.91
CA ALA A 275 26.44 -25.75 1.22
C ALA A 275 24.97 -25.44 1.57
N GLY A 276 24.01 -26.01 0.82
CA GLY A 276 22.59 -25.89 1.11
C GLY A 276 22.19 -26.47 2.48
N LYS A 277 22.75 -27.62 2.86
CA LYS A 277 22.50 -28.24 4.17
C LYS A 277 23.05 -27.41 5.34
N ARG A 278 24.22 -26.77 5.18
CA ARG A 278 24.79 -25.89 6.22
C ARG A 278 23.96 -24.61 6.41
N ALA A 279 23.47 -24.03 5.32
CA ALA A 279 22.60 -22.86 5.39
C ALA A 279 21.26 -23.16 6.08
N GLY A 280 20.66 -24.33 5.80
CA GLY A 280 19.40 -24.74 6.42
C GLY A 280 19.50 -25.03 7.93
N ALA A 281 20.62 -25.60 8.39
CA ALA A 281 20.83 -25.90 9.80
C ALA A 281 20.95 -24.64 10.67
N GLY A 282 21.62 -23.59 10.17
CA GLY A 282 21.77 -22.31 10.88
C GLY A 282 20.45 -21.57 11.09
N LEU A 283 19.53 -21.65 10.12
CA LEU A 283 18.20 -21.05 10.26
C LEU A 283 17.34 -21.78 11.31
N LYS A 284 17.48 -23.10 11.41
CA LYS A 284 16.71 -23.92 12.36
C LYS A 284 17.15 -23.68 13.82
N SER A 285 18.45 -23.49 14.07
CA SER A 285 18.96 -23.16 15.41
C SER A 285 18.54 -21.77 15.89
N VAL A 286 18.46 -20.79 14.98
CA VAL A 286 17.99 -19.44 15.32
C VAL A 286 16.49 -19.44 15.67
N TYR A 287 15.70 -20.27 14.98
CA TYR A 287 14.26 -20.41 15.27
C TYR A 287 14.00 -21.10 16.62
N GLN A 288 14.74 -22.17 16.94
CA GLN A 288 14.59 -22.87 18.23
C GLN A 288 15.05 -22.01 19.41
N LYS A 289 16.12 -21.20 19.25
CA LYS A 289 16.62 -20.31 20.30
C LYS A 289 15.62 -19.22 20.72
N ARG A 290 14.70 -18.80 19.84
CA ARG A 290 13.61 -17.85 20.18
C ARG A 290 12.41 -18.51 20.87
N ARG A 291 12.26 -19.84 20.79
CA ARG A 291 11.09 -20.54 21.34
C ARG A 291 11.33 -21.14 22.72
N GLY A 292 12.59 -21.35 23.12
CA GLY A 292 12.96 -21.89 24.44
C GLY A 292 13.21 -20.83 25.54
N SER A 293 13.02 -19.54 25.23
CA SER A 293 13.23 -18.42 26.17
C SER A 293 11.92 -17.74 26.59
N ARG A 294 10.82 -18.49 26.63
CA ARG A 294 9.52 -18.07 27.18
C ARG A 294 9.09 -19.06 28.24
#